data_AF-A0A0R3Q7Q9-F1
#
_entry.id   AF-A0A0R3Q7Q9-F1
#
_cell.length_a   1.000
_cell.length_b   1.000
_cell.length_c   1.000
_cell.angle_alpha   90.00
_cell.angle_beta   90.00
_cell.angle_gamma   90.00
#
_symmetry.space_group_name_H-M   'P 1'
#
loop_
_entity.id
_entity.type
_entity.pdbx_description
1 polymer ?
#
loop_
_entity_poly.entity_id
_entity_poly.type
_entity_poly.pdbx_seq_one_letter_code
_entity_poly.pdbx_strand_id
1 'polypeptide(L)'
;IEIAYGTSSGSVRVIVQHPETVGHGPQLFQTYTVHTSPVTRVALTTNHLISVCSEYNHVRSWGVTRFRGMISTQPGSTSLASFKVLTLDNSDDILDADGNDPGPFGDQDGEQVFVQRVVPGTNQVFVRLASNGDRLCTIRTVGDSAITAFLVHECEGSRVNSRPRRFLFTGTSNGSIQMWDLTTALDQYHATLSFPNFSLSNQTSAADKTAGTVSSTTTASINANAILFAGRASGTIRQGPTPDELLRLIDDCEICCASLSTTPSNTPHASSVHLSELDCQRHY
;
A
#
# COMPACT_ATOMS: atom_id res chain seq x y z
N ILE A 1 -0.90 -14.98 -20.25
CA ILE A 1 -1.80 -14.72 -19.09
C ILE A 1 -1.00 -14.99 -17.82
N GLU A 2 -1.11 -14.14 -16.82
CA GLU A 2 -0.48 -14.31 -15.51
C GLU A 2 -1.53 -14.05 -14.43
N ILE A 3 -1.77 -15.01 -13.54
CA ILE A 3 -2.76 -14.88 -12.47
C ILE A 3 -2.13 -15.38 -11.17
N ALA A 4 -2.28 -14.61 -10.10
CA ALA A 4 -1.96 -15.04 -8.76
C ALA A 4 -3.23 -15.09 -7.91
N TYR A 5 -3.37 -16.11 -7.06
CA TYR A 5 -4.50 -16.24 -6.17
C TYR A 5 -4.11 -16.85 -4.83
N GLY A 6 -4.88 -16.48 -3.80
CA GLY A 6 -4.78 -16.99 -2.46
C GLY A 6 -5.68 -18.20 -2.24
N THR A 7 -5.38 -19.00 -1.23
CA THR A 7 -6.20 -20.13 -0.78
C THR A 7 -6.58 -19.96 0.68
N SER A 8 -7.67 -20.61 1.09
CA SER A 8 -8.11 -20.64 2.49
C SER A 8 -7.12 -21.35 3.42
N SER A 9 -6.23 -22.19 2.88
CA SER A 9 -5.15 -22.85 3.63
C SER A 9 -3.88 -22.01 3.76
N GLY A 10 -3.89 -20.73 3.35
CA GLY A 10 -2.73 -19.84 3.47
C GLY A 10 -1.65 -20.02 2.39
N SER A 11 -1.94 -20.76 1.33
CA SER A 11 -1.07 -20.86 0.16
C SER A 11 -1.39 -19.78 -0.87
N VAL A 12 -0.36 -19.25 -1.52
CA VAL A 12 -0.46 -18.37 -2.70
C VAL A 12 -0.01 -19.17 -3.91
N ARG A 13 -0.76 -19.11 -5.01
CA ARG A 13 -0.44 -19.83 -6.24
C ARG A 13 -0.35 -18.86 -7.40
N VAL A 14 0.62 -19.08 -8.27
CA VAL A 14 0.79 -18.35 -9.51
C VAL A 14 0.57 -19.33 -10.64
N ILE A 15 -0.36 -19.00 -11.53
CA ILE A 15 -0.59 -19.71 -12.78
C ILE A 15 -0.16 -18.80 -13.93
N VAL A 16 0.54 -19.39 -14.90
CA VAL A 16 0.99 -18.68 -16.10
C VAL A 16 0.55 -19.45 -17.32
N GLN A 17 0.30 -18.72 -18.39
CA GLN A 17 0.15 -19.26 -19.73
C GLN A 17 1.09 -18.51 -20.64
N HIS A 18 2.12 -19.20 -21.10
CA HIS A 18 3.15 -18.64 -21.96
C HIS A 18 2.75 -18.73 -23.44
N PRO A 19 3.15 -17.74 -24.27
CA PRO A 19 2.88 -17.77 -25.70
C PRO A 19 3.42 -19.02 -26.41
N GLU A 20 4.54 -19.57 -25.97
CA GLU A 20 5.13 -20.79 -26.57
C GLU A 20 4.32 -22.08 -26.28
N THR A 21 3.33 -22.02 -25.38
CA THR A 21 2.50 -23.17 -24.98
C THR A 21 1.09 -23.14 -25.58
N VAL A 22 0.89 -22.45 -26.73
CA VAL A 22 -0.43 -22.40 -27.41
C VAL A 22 -1.00 -23.81 -27.61
N GLY A 23 -2.18 -24.06 -27.04
CA GLY A 23 -2.84 -25.37 -27.05
C GLY A 23 -2.80 -26.11 -25.71
N HIS A 24 -1.86 -25.76 -24.82
CA HIS A 24 -1.91 -26.11 -23.41
C HIS A 24 -2.62 -24.99 -22.63
N GLY A 25 -3.50 -25.37 -21.70
CA GLY A 25 -4.17 -24.43 -20.80
C GLY A 25 -3.19 -23.78 -19.81
N PRO A 26 -3.66 -22.79 -19.02
CA PRO A 26 -2.86 -22.19 -17.95
C PRO A 26 -2.30 -23.26 -17.00
N GLN A 27 -1.02 -23.13 -16.63
CA GLN A 27 -0.33 -24.10 -15.79
C GLN A 27 0.04 -23.49 -14.44
N LEU A 28 0.02 -24.32 -13.40
CA LEU A 28 0.56 -23.96 -12.09
C LEU A 28 2.07 -23.75 -12.21
N PHE A 29 2.49 -22.50 -12.06
CA PHE A 29 3.88 -22.11 -12.12
C PHE A 29 4.57 -22.31 -10.78
N GLN A 30 3.95 -21.80 -9.71
CA GLN A 30 4.52 -21.81 -8.38
C GLN A 30 3.44 -21.87 -7.30
N THR A 31 3.75 -22.55 -6.20
CA THR A 31 3.00 -22.48 -4.94
C THR A 31 3.91 -21.98 -3.83
N TYR A 32 3.41 -21.02 -3.05
CA TYR A 32 4.04 -20.49 -1.85
C TYR A 32 3.16 -20.86 -0.66
N THR A 33 3.68 -21.64 0.29
CA THR A 33 2.97 -22.01 1.52
C THR A 33 3.54 -21.18 2.67
N VAL A 34 2.93 -20.02 2.92
CA VAL A 34 3.61 -18.93 3.66
C VAL A 34 2.74 -18.27 4.72
N HIS A 35 1.42 -18.37 4.60
CA HIS A 35 0.50 -17.96 5.64
C HIS A 35 -0.03 -19.19 6.37
N THR A 36 -0.29 -19.05 7.66
CA THR A 36 -0.99 -20.05 8.48
C THR A 36 -2.50 -19.86 8.48
N SER A 37 -2.98 -18.77 7.86
CA SER A 37 -4.36 -18.32 7.84
C SER A 37 -4.82 -18.02 6.40
N PRO A 38 -6.14 -18.01 6.13
CA PRO A 38 -6.68 -17.75 4.80
C PRO A 38 -6.09 -16.50 4.13
N VAL A 39 -5.66 -16.63 2.87
CA VAL A 39 -5.22 -15.48 2.08
C VAL A 39 -6.45 -14.72 1.60
N THR A 40 -6.56 -13.45 2.00
CA THR A 40 -7.71 -12.59 1.70
C THR A 40 -7.46 -11.69 0.50
N ARG A 41 -6.20 -11.31 0.24
CA ARG A 41 -5.84 -10.42 -0.87
C ARG A 41 -4.53 -10.86 -1.52
N VAL A 42 -4.45 -10.69 -2.83
CA VAL A 42 -3.24 -10.93 -3.62
C VAL A 42 -3.11 -9.82 -4.65
N ALA A 43 -1.92 -9.24 -4.77
CA ALA A 43 -1.57 -8.32 -5.84
C ALA A 43 -0.34 -8.85 -6.57
N LEU A 44 -0.46 -9.05 -7.88
CA LEU A 44 0.66 -9.42 -8.75
C LEU A 44 0.99 -8.23 -9.64
N THR A 45 2.14 -7.61 -9.39
CA THR A 45 2.64 -6.46 -10.15
C THR A 45 3.81 -6.85 -11.05
N THR A 46 4.30 -5.88 -11.81
CA THR A 46 5.48 -5.99 -12.68
C THR A 46 6.77 -6.31 -11.91
N ASN A 47 6.83 -5.98 -10.61
CA ASN A 47 8.03 -6.20 -9.80
C ASN A 47 7.79 -7.06 -8.55
N HIS A 48 6.54 -7.20 -8.09
CA HIS A 48 6.25 -7.84 -6.81
C HIS A 48 5.03 -8.75 -6.87
N LEU A 49 5.09 -9.84 -6.09
CA LEU A 49 3.91 -10.60 -5.68
C LEU A 49 3.68 -10.24 -4.21
N ILE A 50 2.47 -9.81 -3.89
CA ILE A 50 2.07 -9.42 -2.53
C ILE A 50 0.88 -10.28 -2.14
N SER A 51 0.89 -10.78 -0.92
CA SER A 51 -0.23 -11.52 -0.34
C SER A 51 -0.52 -11.03 1.06
N VAL A 52 -1.80 -10.99 1.41
CA VAL A 52 -2.30 -10.62 2.73
C VAL A 52 -3.18 -11.76 3.24
N CYS A 53 -2.95 -12.21 4.47
CA CYS A 53 -3.86 -13.17 5.12
C CYS A 53 -4.76 -12.49 6.15
N SER A 54 -5.85 -13.17 6.50
CA SER A 54 -6.87 -12.69 7.44
C SER A 54 -6.35 -12.47 8.86
N GLU A 55 -5.25 -13.13 9.22
CA GLU A 55 -4.69 -13.01 10.56
C GLU A 55 -3.82 -11.75 10.65
N TYR A 56 -4.35 -10.74 11.35
CA TYR A 56 -3.69 -9.45 11.60
C TYR A 56 -3.24 -8.70 10.33
N ASN A 57 -3.89 -8.96 9.20
CA ASN A 57 -3.46 -8.49 7.88
C ASN A 57 -1.96 -8.74 7.65
N HIS A 58 -1.49 -9.97 7.93
CA HIS A 58 -0.09 -10.32 7.74
C HIS A 58 0.24 -10.34 6.25
N VAL A 59 1.23 -9.53 5.87
CA VAL A 59 1.68 -9.32 4.51
C VAL A 59 2.96 -10.10 4.25
N ARG A 60 3.02 -10.75 3.08
CA ARG A 60 4.23 -11.35 2.53
C ARG A 60 4.43 -10.86 1.10
N SER A 61 5.67 -10.46 0.80
CA SER A 61 6.02 -9.88 -0.50
C SER A 61 7.24 -10.58 -1.10
N TRP A 62 7.21 -10.86 -2.40
CA TRP A 62 8.31 -11.46 -3.18
C TRP A 62 8.64 -10.58 -4.37
N GLY A 63 9.93 -10.54 -4.73
CA GLY A 63 10.35 -9.97 -6.00
C GLY A 63 9.95 -10.89 -7.15
N VAL A 64 9.37 -10.31 -8.19
CA VAL A 64 9.01 -11.02 -9.42
C VAL A 64 10.02 -10.66 -10.49
N THR A 65 10.70 -11.66 -11.03
CA THR A 65 11.61 -11.49 -12.15
C THR A 65 10.88 -11.82 -13.44
N ARG A 66 11.07 -11.02 -14.47
CA ARG A 66 10.49 -11.24 -15.79
C ARG A 66 11.57 -11.41 -16.84
N PHE A 67 11.40 -12.40 -17.69
CA PHE A 67 12.23 -12.64 -18.85
C PHE A 67 11.37 -12.45 -20.10
N ARG A 68 11.77 -11.52 -20.97
CA ARG A 68 11.04 -11.16 -22.21
C ARG A 68 9.55 -10.82 -21.95
N GLY A 69 9.26 -10.19 -20.82
CA GLY A 69 7.91 -9.78 -20.42
C GLY A 69 7.10 -10.84 -19.67
N MET A 70 7.62 -12.06 -19.51
CA MET A 70 6.94 -13.17 -18.80
C MET A 70 7.58 -13.43 -17.44
N ILE A 71 6.80 -13.79 -16.42
CA ILE A 71 7.35 -14.25 -15.12
C ILE A 71 8.32 -15.42 -15.34
N SER A 72 9.54 -15.27 -14.82
CA SER A 72 10.61 -16.26 -14.97
C SER A 72 10.91 -16.96 -13.64
N THR A 73 11.53 -18.13 -13.76
CA THR A 73 11.58 -19.28 -12.84
C THR A 73 12.36 -19.09 -11.53
N GLN A 74 12.51 -17.87 -11.01
CA GLN A 74 13.17 -17.64 -9.72
C GLN A 74 12.58 -16.47 -8.91
N PRO A 75 11.31 -16.51 -8.51
CA PRO A 75 10.98 -15.96 -7.21
C PRO A 75 11.63 -16.88 -6.17
N GLY A 76 12.62 -16.40 -5.43
CA GLY A 76 13.09 -17.13 -4.24
C GLY A 76 11.89 -17.53 -3.38
N SER A 77 11.87 -18.74 -2.84
CA SER A 77 10.79 -19.18 -1.94
C SER A 77 10.73 -18.32 -0.66
N THR A 78 11.85 -17.70 -0.30
CA THR A 78 11.97 -16.72 0.77
C THR A 78 11.36 -15.37 0.35
N SER A 79 10.42 -14.86 1.15
CA SER A 79 9.86 -13.53 0.96
C SER A 79 10.92 -12.44 1.14
N LEU A 80 10.80 -11.35 0.39
CA LEU A 80 11.56 -10.12 0.62
C LEU A 80 11.13 -9.42 1.91
N ALA A 81 9.83 -9.46 2.23
CA ALA A 81 9.28 -8.78 3.40
C ALA A 81 8.16 -9.58 4.07
N SER A 82 8.02 -9.36 5.37
CA SER A 82 7.04 -10.01 6.22
C SER A 82 6.66 -9.09 7.37
N PHE A 83 5.47 -8.49 7.33
CA PHE A 83 5.03 -7.50 8.31
C PHE A 83 3.51 -7.50 8.47
N LYS A 84 3.01 -6.87 9.53
CA LYS A 84 1.56 -6.76 9.80
C LYS A 84 1.07 -5.34 9.51
N VAL A 85 -0.12 -5.24 8.91
CA VAL A 85 -0.86 -3.97 8.76
C VAL A 85 -2.02 -3.96 9.74
N LEU A 86 -1.69 -3.71 11.00
CA LEU A 86 -2.66 -3.75 12.09
C LEU A 86 -3.70 -2.65 11.96
N THR A 87 -4.97 -3.04 12.00
CA THR A 87 -6.14 -2.17 12.09
C THR A 87 -6.95 -2.65 13.28
N LEU A 88 -7.30 -1.75 14.20
CA LEU A 88 -8.24 -2.05 15.27
C LEU A 88 -9.64 -1.73 14.75
N ASP A 89 -10.55 -2.68 14.92
CA ASP A 89 -11.94 -2.54 14.51
C ASP A 89 -12.77 -1.90 15.63
N ASN A 90 -13.78 -1.11 15.25
CA ASN A 90 -14.84 -0.72 16.18
C ASN A 90 -15.68 -1.98 16.45
N SER A 91 -15.89 -2.35 17.71
CA SER A 91 -16.40 -3.67 18.09
C SER A 91 -17.85 -3.94 17.66
N ASP A 92 -18.57 -2.92 17.19
CA ASP A 92 -20.03 -2.97 17.02
C ASP A 92 -20.54 -2.91 15.56
N ASP A 93 -19.70 -2.62 14.56
CA ASP A 93 -20.16 -2.35 13.18
C ASP A 93 -19.66 -3.41 12.18
N ILE A 94 -20.28 -4.59 12.21
CA ILE A 94 -20.06 -5.69 11.24
C ILE A 94 -20.44 -5.26 9.80
N LEU A 95 -21.13 -4.13 9.64
CA LEU A 95 -21.69 -3.66 8.37
C LEU A 95 -20.80 -2.66 7.60
N ASP A 96 -19.74 -2.12 8.21
CA ASP A 96 -18.88 -1.05 7.64
C ASP A 96 -17.46 -1.51 7.24
N ALA A 97 -17.24 -2.83 7.13
CA ALA A 97 -15.92 -3.40 6.85
C ALA A 97 -15.25 -2.88 5.55
N ASP A 98 -16.03 -2.51 4.54
CA ASP A 98 -15.52 -2.04 3.25
C ASP A 98 -14.86 -0.64 3.32
N GLY A 99 -15.26 0.22 4.27
CA GLY A 99 -14.72 1.58 4.40
C GLY A 99 -13.30 1.65 4.97
N ASN A 100 -12.79 0.53 5.46
CA ASN A 100 -11.55 0.45 6.24
C ASN A 100 -10.52 -0.51 5.62
N ASP A 101 -10.76 -1.01 4.40
CA ASP A 101 -9.80 -1.91 3.75
C ASP A 101 -8.43 -1.23 3.64
N PRO A 102 -7.37 -1.76 4.29
CA PRO A 102 -6.06 -1.14 4.19
C PRO A 102 -5.37 -1.34 2.83
N GLY A 103 -5.91 -2.12 1.88
CA GLY A 103 -5.32 -2.38 0.56
C GLY A 103 -4.72 -3.79 0.42
N PRO A 104 -3.81 -4.05 -0.54
CA PRO A 104 -2.94 -3.08 -1.20
C PRO A 104 -3.63 -2.32 -2.34
N PHE A 105 -3.22 -1.08 -2.54
CA PHE A 105 -3.70 -0.17 -3.58
C PHE A 105 -2.60 0.19 -4.56
N GLY A 106 -2.92 0.17 -5.85
CA GLY A 106 -2.06 0.59 -6.94
C GLY A 106 -2.28 -0.24 -8.21
N ASP A 107 -1.74 0.25 -9.31
CA ASP A 107 -1.75 -0.45 -10.59
C ASP A 107 -0.77 -1.62 -10.64
N GLN A 108 -0.95 -2.48 -11.64
CA GLN A 108 -0.08 -3.62 -11.92
C GLN A 108 1.36 -3.18 -12.24
N ASP A 109 1.57 -1.99 -12.80
CA ASP A 109 2.90 -1.47 -13.14
C ASP A 109 3.50 -0.58 -12.05
N GLY A 110 2.74 -0.24 -11.01
CA GLY A 110 3.11 0.69 -9.96
C GLY A 110 3.57 0.05 -8.66
N GLU A 111 4.04 0.90 -7.74
CA GLU A 111 4.24 0.52 -6.34
C GLU A 111 2.88 0.33 -5.67
N GLN A 112 2.73 -0.74 -4.91
CA GLN A 112 1.52 -1.02 -4.14
C GLN A 112 1.65 -0.39 -2.75
N VAL A 113 0.59 0.22 -2.24
CA VAL A 113 0.57 0.85 -0.91
C VAL A 113 -0.56 0.34 -0.04
N PHE A 114 -0.33 0.32 1.27
CA PHE A 114 -1.36 0.14 2.28
C PHE A 114 -1.71 1.47 2.93
N VAL A 115 -2.98 1.68 3.26
CA VAL A 115 -3.46 2.79 4.09
C VAL A 115 -3.88 2.23 5.44
N GLN A 116 -3.05 2.44 6.45
CA GLN A 116 -3.24 1.87 7.78
C GLN A 116 -3.87 2.90 8.71
N ARG A 117 -5.16 2.74 9.01
CA ARG A 117 -5.83 3.38 10.14
C ARG A 117 -5.73 2.45 11.35
N VAL A 118 -4.86 2.79 12.30
CA VAL A 118 -4.48 1.87 13.39
C VAL A 118 -5.60 1.72 14.41
N VAL A 119 -6.21 2.82 14.80
CA VAL A 119 -7.29 2.91 15.79
C VAL A 119 -8.53 3.53 15.13
N PRO A 120 -9.76 3.15 15.51
CA PRO A 120 -10.95 3.86 15.07
C PRO A 120 -10.97 5.30 15.61
N GLY A 121 -11.65 6.23 14.94
CA GLY A 121 -11.81 7.60 15.42
C GLY A 121 -10.56 8.51 15.33
N THR A 122 -9.42 8.01 14.88
CA THR A 122 -8.22 8.84 14.70
C THR A 122 -8.35 9.81 13.52
N ASN A 123 -7.69 10.96 13.65
CA ASN A 123 -7.45 11.94 12.59
C ASN A 123 -6.22 11.60 11.72
N GLN A 124 -5.60 10.43 11.90
CA GLN A 124 -4.32 10.08 11.30
C GLN A 124 -4.28 8.67 10.68
N VAL A 125 -3.65 8.55 9.50
CA VAL A 125 -3.35 7.26 8.85
C VAL A 125 -1.88 7.15 8.48
N PHE A 126 -1.36 5.93 8.42
CA PHE A 126 -0.03 5.63 7.90
C PHE A 126 -0.12 5.02 6.51
N VAL A 127 0.56 5.63 5.54
CA VAL A 127 0.70 5.04 4.21
C VAL A 127 1.98 4.22 4.19
N ARG A 128 1.91 2.95 3.78
CA ARG A 128 3.03 2.01 3.83
C ARG A 128 3.24 1.34 2.48
N LEU A 129 4.50 1.13 2.09
CA LEU A 129 4.81 0.37 0.88
C LEU A 129 4.50 -1.11 1.10
N ALA A 130 3.84 -1.73 0.13
CA ALA A 130 3.51 -3.14 0.20
C ALA A 130 4.71 -4.04 -0.09
N SER A 131 5.70 -3.54 -0.85
CA SER A 131 6.92 -4.27 -1.21
C SER A 131 7.79 -4.60 0.00
N ASN A 132 7.92 -3.69 0.96
CA ASN A 132 8.83 -3.82 2.10
C ASN A 132 8.23 -3.49 3.49
N GLY A 133 7.04 -2.89 3.55
CA GLY A 133 6.35 -2.50 4.77
C GLY A 133 6.74 -1.14 5.35
N ASP A 134 7.68 -0.43 4.72
CA ASP A 134 8.15 0.88 5.15
C ASP A 134 7.02 1.92 5.13
N ARG A 135 6.99 2.79 6.14
CA ARG A 135 6.09 3.94 6.16
C ARG A 135 6.55 4.97 5.13
N LEU A 136 5.76 5.13 4.08
CA LEU A 136 5.93 6.13 3.04
C LEU A 136 5.68 7.53 3.61
N CYS A 137 4.55 7.72 4.28
CA CYS A 137 4.21 8.97 4.95
C CYS A 137 3.17 8.74 6.06
N THR A 138 3.04 9.75 6.92
CA THR A 138 1.92 9.87 7.88
C THR A 138 1.03 10.99 7.39
N ILE A 139 -0.27 10.71 7.25
CA ILE A 139 -1.26 11.71 6.86
C ILE A 139 -2.13 12.00 8.09
N ARG A 140 -2.29 13.28 8.40
CA ARG A 140 -3.16 13.78 9.47
C ARG A 140 -4.12 14.80 8.88
N THR A 141 -5.40 14.66 9.16
CA THR A 141 -6.43 15.59 8.66
C THR A 141 -6.18 17.01 9.15
N VAL A 142 -6.50 17.98 8.31
CA VAL A 142 -6.58 19.40 8.71
C VAL A 142 -7.77 19.58 9.65
N GLY A 143 -7.55 20.24 10.79
CA GLY A 143 -8.60 20.53 11.78
C GLY A 143 -8.95 19.38 12.73
N ASP A 144 -8.06 18.39 12.87
CA ASP A 144 -8.12 17.29 13.85
C ASP A 144 -9.43 16.48 13.89
N SER A 145 -10.20 16.51 12.81
CA SER A 145 -11.44 15.73 12.69
C SER A 145 -11.14 14.26 12.37
N ALA A 146 -11.83 13.35 13.05
CA ALA A 146 -11.65 11.91 12.86
C ALA A 146 -11.87 11.49 11.40
N ILE A 147 -11.01 10.60 10.89
CA ILE A 147 -11.16 10.00 9.55
C ILE A 147 -12.22 8.90 9.63
N THR A 148 -13.32 9.07 8.92
CA THR A 148 -14.43 8.11 8.87
C THR A 148 -14.26 7.12 7.72
N ALA A 149 -13.78 7.58 6.56
CA ALA A 149 -13.53 6.74 5.39
C ALA A 149 -12.30 7.23 4.60
N PHE A 150 -11.72 6.36 3.79
CA PHE A 150 -10.66 6.75 2.86
C PHE A 150 -10.74 5.98 1.54
N LEU A 151 -10.17 6.57 0.48
CA LEU A 151 -10.10 5.97 -0.85
C LEU A 151 -8.76 6.34 -1.50
N VAL A 152 -8.03 5.33 -1.99
CA VAL A 152 -6.90 5.56 -2.88
C VAL A 152 -7.41 5.54 -4.32
N HIS A 153 -7.13 6.59 -5.07
CA HIS A 153 -7.53 6.72 -6.46
C HIS A 153 -6.33 7.02 -7.35
N GLU A 154 -6.25 6.31 -8.47
CA GLU A 154 -5.24 6.54 -9.50
C GLU A 154 -5.88 7.23 -10.69
N CYS A 155 -5.33 8.40 -11.04
CA CYS A 155 -5.72 9.15 -12.22
C CYS A 155 -4.72 8.86 -13.33
N GLU A 156 -5.22 8.32 -14.44
CA GLU A 156 -4.46 8.25 -15.67
C GLU A 156 -4.12 9.67 -16.14
N GLY A 157 -2.90 9.84 -16.64
CA GLY A 157 -2.46 11.11 -17.17
C GLY A 157 -3.20 11.47 -18.45
N SER A 158 -3.83 12.64 -18.51
CA SER A 158 -4.59 13.12 -19.69
C SER A 158 -3.75 13.30 -20.97
N ARG A 159 -2.42 13.20 -20.90
CA ARG A 159 -1.51 13.33 -22.04
C ARG A 159 -0.81 12.00 -22.29
N VAL A 160 -0.61 11.68 -23.56
CA VAL A 160 0.31 10.62 -23.99
C VAL A 160 1.66 10.88 -23.31
N ASN A 161 2.14 9.92 -22.49
CA ASN A 161 3.33 9.98 -21.63
C ASN A 161 3.21 10.67 -20.25
N SER A 162 2.03 11.11 -19.80
CA SER A 162 1.89 11.60 -18.42
C SER A 162 1.91 10.43 -17.44
N ARG A 163 2.82 10.50 -16.45
CA ARG A 163 2.88 9.52 -15.36
C ARG A 163 1.55 9.49 -14.60
N PRO A 164 1.01 8.31 -14.26
CA PRO A 164 -0.20 8.22 -13.44
C PRO A 164 0.01 8.93 -12.10
N ARG A 165 -1.01 9.66 -11.66
CA ARG A 165 -1.03 10.33 -10.35
C ARG A 165 -1.87 9.52 -9.38
N ARG A 166 -1.44 9.45 -8.13
CA ARG A 166 -2.14 8.74 -7.06
C ARG A 166 -2.52 9.71 -5.97
N PHE A 167 -3.79 9.65 -5.59
CA PHE A 167 -4.34 10.48 -4.55
C PHE A 167 -4.97 9.62 -3.46
N LEU A 168 -4.82 10.06 -2.21
CA LEU A 168 -5.63 9.58 -1.10
C LEU A 168 -6.72 10.61 -0.85
N PHE A 169 -7.97 10.16 -0.78
CA PHE A 169 -9.08 10.94 -0.26
C PHE A 169 -9.41 10.46 1.14
N THR A 170 -9.64 11.38 2.07
CA THR A 170 -10.09 11.09 3.43
C THR A 170 -11.39 11.83 3.70
N GLY A 171 -12.46 11.10 4.00
CA GLY A 171 -13.69 11.65 4.56
C GLY A 171 -13.54 11.81 6.08
N THR A 172 -14.00 12.92 6.62
CA THR A 172 -13.87 13.25 8.04
C THR A 172 -15.22 13.42 8.74
N SER A 173 -15.24 13.26 10.07
CA SER A 173 -16.46 13.35 10.88
C SER A 173 -17.17 14.70 10.84
N ASN A 174 -16.48 15.76 10.44
CA ASN A 174 -17.07 17.08 10.20
C ASN A 174 -17.72 17.24 8.81
N GLY A 175 -17.79 16.17 8.01
CA GLY A 175 -18.37 16.15 6.67
C GLY A 175 -17.45 16.63 5.55
N SER A 176 -16.18 16.96 5.84
CA SER A 176 -15.21 17.37 4.81
C SER A 176 -14.57 16.18 4.08
N ILE A 177 -14.16 16.41 2.83
CA ILE A 177 -13.28 15.51 2.09
C ILE A 177 -11.95 16.23 1.88
N GLN A 178 -10.87 15.57 2.27
CA GLN A 178 -9.51 16.08 2.10
C GLN A 178 -8.74 15.20 1.12
N MET A 179 -7.88 15.81 0.30
CA MET A 179 -7.16 15.14 -0.79
C MET A 179 -5.66 15.28 -0.58
N TRP A 180 -4.93 14.17 -0.74
CA TRP A 180 -3.50 14.08 -0.51
C TRP A 180 -2.80 13.50 -1.74
N ASP A 181 -1.75 14.16 -2.21
CA ASP A 181 -0.94 13.68 -3.34
C ASP A 181 0.08 12.62 -2.87
N LEU A 182 -0.21 11.35 -3.16
CA LEU A 182 0.68 10.23 -2.84
C LEU A 182 1.81 10.07 -3.85
N THR A 183 1.65 10.57 -5.09
CA THR A 183 2.73 10.55 -6.08
C THR A 183 3.93 11.37 -5.60
N THR A 184 3.67 12.55 -5.04
CA THR A 184 4.73 13.38 -4.45
C THR A 184 5.46 12.66 -3.32
N ALA A 185 4.73 11.95 -2.45
CA ALA A 185 5.34 11.18 -1.36
C ALA A 185 6.21 10.02 -1.88
N LEU A 186 5.73 9.27 -2.89
CA LEU A 186 6.48 8.20 -3.55
C LEU A 186 7.78 8.70 -4.18
N ASP A 187 7.71 9.85 -4.87
CA ASP A 187 8.88 10.44 -5.52
C ASP A 187 9.93 10.89 -4.52
N GLN A 188 9.50 11.52 -3.41
CA GLN A 188 10.40 11.87 -2.32
C GLN A 188 11.06 10.63 -1.71
N TYR A 189 10.29 9.57 -1.46
CA TYR A 189 10.83 8.33 -0.91
C TYR A 189 11.91 7.72 -1.84
N HIS A 190 11.67 7.65 -3.15
CA HIS A 190 12.68 7.16 -4.09
C HIS A 190 13.91 8.06 -4.20
N ALA A 191 13.74 9.39 -4.10
CA ALA A 191 14.86 10.31 -4.06
C ALA A 191 15.76 10.08 -2.83
N THR A 192 15.18 9.81 -1.67
CA THR A 192 15.95 9.49 -0.45
C THR A 192 16.73 8.18 -0.54
N LEU A 193 16.19 7.18 -1.24
CA LEU A 193 16.90 5.91 -1.49
C LEU A 193 18.05 6.08 -2.48
N SER A 194 17.92 6.98 -3.45
CA SER A 194 18.95 7.25 -4.46
C SER A 194 20.09 8.10 -3.91
N PHE A 195 19.82 8.95 -2.92
CA PHE A 195 20.80 9.82 -2.26
C PHE A 195 20.64 9.80 -0.73
N PRO A 196 21.21 8.80 -0.03
CA PRO A 196 21.06 8.65 1.43
C PRO A 196 21.65 9.81 2.26
N ASN A 197 22.41 10.73 1.66
CA ASN A 197 23.26 11.70 2.35
C ASN A 197 22.83 13.18 2.26
N PHE A 198 21.62 13.49 1.79
CA PHE A 198 21.07 14.85 1.93
C PHE A 198 20.00 14.88 3.03
N SER A 199 20.44 14.84 4.29
CA SER A 199 19.66 15.46 5.36
C SER A 199 19.54 16.95 5.04
N LEU A 200 18.32 17.47 4.91
CA LEU A 200 18.06 18.90 4.78
C LEU A 200 18.35 19.59 6.12
N SER A 201 19.62 19.72 6.48
CA SER A 201 20.07 20.69 7.47
C SER A 201 19.93 22.06 6.83
N ASN A 202 19.14 22.95 7.44
CA ASN A 202 19.17 24.38 7.16
C ASN A 202 20.63 24.87 7.20
N GLN A 203 21.27 25.06 6.04
CA GLN A 203 22.59 25.63 5.96
C GLN A 203 22.48 27.14 5.76
N THR A 204 22.72 27.86 6.86
CA THR A 204 23.42 29.14 6.81
C THR A 204 24.78 28.95 6.13
N SER A 205 25.06 29.85 5.20
CA SER A 205 26.19 29.89 4.28
C SER A 205 27.58 29.68 4.90
N ALA A 206 28.41 28.88 4.25
CA ALA A 206 29.83 29.19 3.98
C ALA A 206 30.38 28.28 2.88
N ALA A 207 31.04 28.89 1.90
CA ALA A 207 31.65 28.23 0.75
C ALA A 207 33.00 27.60 1.12
N ASP A 208 33.35 26.46 0.50
CA ASP A 208 34.70 26.31 -0.07
C ASP A 208 34.77 25.24 -1.19
N LYS A 209 35.69 25.47 -2.12
CA LYS A 209 35.96 24.68 -3.34
C LYS A 209 36.90 23.51 -3.04
N THR A 210 36.68 22.36 -3.69
CA THR A 210 37.77 21.65 -4.43
C THR A 210 37.23 20.56 -5.36
N ALA A 211 37.91 20.41 -6.49
CA ALA A 211 37.59 19.55 -7.62
C ALA A 211 38.18 18.15 -7.49
N GLY A 212 37.63 17.17 -8.23
CA GLY A 212 38.39 15.99 -8.63
C GLY A 212 37.60 14.72 -8.94
N THR A 213 37.68 14.32 -10.21
CA THR A 213 37.81 12.94 -10.70
C THR A 213 36.56 12.25 -11.27
N VAL A 214 36.65 12.09 -12.59
CA VAL A 214 35.81 11.26 -13.48
C VAL A 214 36.17 9.79 -13.25
N SER A 215 35.17 8.91 -13.20
CA SER A 215 35.37 7.47 -13.40
C SER A 215 34.18 6.88 -14.15
N SER A 216 34.47 6.49 -15.39
CA SER A 216 33.66 5.66 -16.27
C SER A 216 33.59 4.23 -15.72
N THR A 217 32.39 3.68 -15.54
CA THR A 217 32.21 2.23 -15.47
C THR A 217 30.93 1.81 -16.20
N THR A 218 31.06 0.64 -16.81
CA THR A 218 30.26 -0.01 -17.84
C THR A 218 28.83 -0.36 -17.40
N THR A 219 27.87 -0.11 -18.29
CA THR A 219 26.47 -0.49 -18.21
C THR A 219 26.29 -2.02 -18.29
N ALA A 220 26.07 -2.66 -17.16
CA ALA A 220 25.40 -3.96 -17.08
C ALA A 220 24.01 -3.73 -16.49
N SER A 221 22.95 -3.99 -17.27
CA SER A 221 21.56 -3.89 -16.83
C SER A 221 21.23 -5.07 -15.92
N ILE A 222 21.57 -4.94 -14.65
CA ILE A 222 21.13 -5.83 -13.56
C ILE A 222 20.06 -5.07 -12.79
N ASN A 223 18.95 -5.75 -12.50
CA ASN A 223 17.75 -5.18 -11.90
C ASN A 223 18.08 -4.41 -10.60
N ALA A 224 18.13 -3.08 -10.68
CA ALA A 224 18.62 -2.20 -9.60
C ALA A 224 17.81 -2.35 -8.29
N ASN A 225 16.56 -2.78 -8.41
CA ASN A 225 15.66 -2.99 -7.29
C ASN A 225 16.10 -4.12 -6.36
N ALA A 226 16.82 -5.15 -6.84
CA ALA A 226 17.22 -6.28 -6.00
C ALA A 226 18.46 -5.99 -5.12
N ILE A 227 19.35 -5.10 -5.57
CA ILE A 227 20.61 -4.79 -4.88
C ILE A 227 20.46 -3.67 -3.83
N LEU A 228 19.49 -2.76 -4.01
CA LEU A 228 19.19 -1.68 -3.05
C LEU A 228 18.72 -2.18 -1.68
N PHE A 229 18.24 -3.42 -1.55
CA PHE A 229 17.79 -3.99 -0.28
C PHE A 229 18.87 -4.69 0.55
N ALA A 230 20.02 -5.05 -0.04
CA ALA A 230 21.05 -5.83 0.66
C ALA A 230 22.00 -4.97 1.53
N GLY A 231 22.01 -3.65 1.34
CA GLY A 231 22.98 -2.72 1.95
C GLY A 231 22.38 -1.72 2.93
N ARG A 232 21.25 -2.02 3.58
CA ARG A 232 20.57 -1.05 4.44
C ARG A 232 21.26 -0.95 5.81
N ALA A 233 22.05 0.10 6.00
CA ALA A 233 22.49 0.52 7.33
C ALA A 233 21.25 0.90 8.18
N SER A 234 21.33 0.60 9.48
CA SER A 234 20.30 0.69 10.53
C SER A 234 19.76 2.11 10.82
N GLY A 235 19.48 2.91 9.80
CA GLY A 235 18.81 4.21 9.90
C GLY A 235 17.29 4.04 9.85
N THR A 236 16.66 3.93 11.03
CA THR A 236 15.22 4.06 11.31
C THR A 236 14.27 3.40 10.30
N ILE A 237 14.19 2.07 10.37
CA ILE A 237 13.11 1.28 9.75
C ILE A 237 11.79 1.64 10.46
N ARG A 238 11.01 2.57 9.92
CA ARG A 238 9.66 2.89 10.43
C ARG A 238 8.63 1.98 9.75
N GLN A 239 8.58 0.71 10.12
CA GLN A 239 7.57 -0.23 9.63
C GLN A 239 6.40 -0.30 10.62
N GLY A 240 5.29 0.37 10.30
CA GLY A 240 4.10 0.47 11.19
C GLY A 240 4.30 1.43 12.36
N PRO A 241 3.27 1.66 13.21
CA PRO A 241 3.37 2.48 14.43
C PRO A 241 4.47 1.96 15.35
N THR A 242 5.26 2.86 15.94
CA THR A 242 6.09 2.50 17.09
C THR A 242 5.19 2.19 18.29
N PRO A 243 5.68 1.48 19.33
CA PRO A 243 4.91 1.27 20.55
C PRO A 243 4.40 2.59 21.16
N ASP A 244 5.25 3.63 21.21
CA ASP A 244 4.86 4.94 21.73
C ASP A 244 3.82 5.65 20.86
N GLU A 245 3.92 5.54 19.54
CA GLU A 245 2.91 6.07 18.61
C GLU A 245 1.58 5.32 18.78
N LEU A 246 1.61 4.00 18.98
CA LEU A 246 0.41 3.20 19.22
C LEU A 246 -0.27 3.60 20.53
N LEU A 247 0.50 3.76 21.61
CA LEU A 247 -0.05 4.19 22.90
C LEU A 247 -0.71 5.57 22.78
N ARG A 248 -0.04 6.54 22.15
CA ARG A 248 -0.63 7.86 21.89
C ARG A 248 -1.92 7.79 21.07
N LEU A 249 -1.94 6.96 20.03
CA LEU A 249 -3.15 6.78 19.22
C LEU A 249 -4.31 6.18 20.03
N ILE A 250 -4.03 5.25 20.94
CA ILE A 250 -5.05 4.66 21.82
C ILE A 250 -5.56 5.69 22.82
N ASP A 251 -4.66 6.47 23.43
CA ASP A 251 -5.00 7.52 24.39
C ASP A 251 -5.85 8.62 23.74
N ASP A 252 -5.49 9.06 22.52
CA ASP A 252 -6.21 10.08 21.76
C ASP A 252 -7.61 9.61 21.30
N CYS A 253 -7.81 8.30 21.12
CA CYS A 253 -9.07 7.72 20.67
C CYS A 253 -10.01 7.30 21.81
N GLU A 254 -9.67 7.59 23.07
CA GLU A 254 -10.46 7.27 24.27
C GLU A 254 -10.96 5.80 24.32
N ILE A 255 -10.19 4.84 23.77
CA ILE A 255 -10.57 3.40 23.68
C ILE A 255 -10.57 2.72 25.07
N CYS A 256 -10.37 3.47 26.15
CA CYS A 256 -10.42 2.98 27.52
C CYS A 256 -11.82 2.43 27.86
N CYS A 257 -11.85 1.34 28.63
CA CYS A 257 -13.06 0.60 29.07
C CYS A 257 -14.07 1.41 29.93
N ALA A 258 -13.86 2.73 30.07
CA ALA A 258 -14.70 3.65 30.84
C ALA A 258 -15.43 4.69 29.96
N SER A 259 -15.28 4.65 28.63
CA SER A 259 -15.92 5.63 27.75
C SER A 259 -17.43 5.37 27.62
N LEU A 260 -18.24 6.31 28.12
CA LEU A 260 -19.71 6.33 28.06
C LEU A 260 -20.22 7.14 26.86
N SER A 261 -19.43 7.24 25.79
CA SER A 261 -19.81 8.01 24.60
C SER A 261 -21.01 7.36 23.90
N THR A 262 -22.19 7.96 24.03
CA THR A 262 -23.32 7.69 23.14
C THR A 262 -22.96 8.20 21.75
N THR A 263 -22.62 7.29 20.85
CA THR A 263 -22.27 7.56 19.45
C THR A 263 -23.33 8.43 18.76
N PRO A 264 -22.99 9.57 18.13
CA PRO A 264 -23.79 10.10 17.05
C PRO A 264 -23.58 9.21 15.82
N SER A 265 -24.68 8.80 15.18
CA SER A 265 -24.68 7.99 13.96
C SER A 265 -23.92 8.71 12.83
N ASN A 266 -22.66 8.38 12.63
CA ASN A 266 -21.84 8.96 11.57
C ASN A 266 -21.84 8.06 10.33
N THR A 267 -22.95 8.07 9.61
CA THR A 267 -23.00 7.58 8.22
C THR A 267 -22.90 8.78 7.26
N PRO A 268 -22.02 8.80 6.26
CA PRO A 268 -22.51 9.02 4.92
C PRO A 268 -23.10 7.67 4.46
N HIS A 269 -24.41 7.63 4.23
CA HIS A 269 -25.01 6.48 3.54
C HIS A 269 -24.27 6.24 2.23
N ALA A 270 -24.06 4.98 1.86
CA ALA A 270 -23.60 4.63 0.53
C ALA A 270 -24.47 5.34 -0.52
N SER A 271 -23.84 6.10 -1.42
CA SER A 271 -24.54 6.78 -2.51
C SER A 271 -25.21 5.73 -3.39
N SER A 272 -26.53 5.59 -3.32
CA SER A 272 -27.27 4.78 -4.29
C SER A 272 -27.16 5.43 -5.66
N VAL A 273 -26.81 4.67 -6.69
CA VAL A 273 -26.83 5.14 -8.09
C VAL A 273 -28.26 5.56 -8.42
N HIS A 274 -28.49 6.84 -8.64
CA HIS A 274 -29.75 7.32 -9.20
C HIS A 274 -29.76 6.99 -10.69
N LEU A 275 -30.30 5.82 -11.04
CA LEU A 275 -30.63 5.46 -12.42
C LEU A 275 -32.01 6.05 -12.73
N SER A 276 -32.04 7.17 -13.44
CA SER A 276 -33.25 7.87 -13.87
C SER A 276 -34.11 7.07 -14.87
N GLU A 277 -33.71 5.85 -15.25
CA GLU A 277 -34.41 5.00 -16.22
C GLU A 277 -35.39 3.98 -15.60
N LEU A 278 -35.50 3.90 -14.27
CA LEU A 278 -36.40 2.94 -13.59
C LEU A 278 -37.73 3.53 -13.10
N ASP A 279 -37.96 4.84 -13.23
CA ASP A 279 -39.21 5.49 -12.81
C ASP A 279 -40.38 5.28 -13.80
N CYS A 280 -40.16 4.61 -14.93
CA CYS A 280 -41.17 4.43 -15.97
C CYS A 280 -41.95 3.11 -15.91
N GLN A 281 -41.74 2.24 -14.90
CA GLN A 281 -42.47 0.96 -14.81
C GLN A 281 -43.03 0.68 -13.41
N ARG A 282 -43.89 1.56 -12.91
CA ARG A 282 -44.95 1.17 -11.96
C ARG A 282 -46.18 2.04 -12.16
N HIS A 283 -46.92 1.82 -13.23
CA HIS A 283 -48.36 2.06 -13.29
C HIS A 283 -48.92 1.05 -14.29
N TYR A 284 -49.34 -0.11 -13.80
CA TYR A 284 -50.52 -0.90 -14.21
C TYR A 284 -50.77 -1.98 -13.16
#